data_AF-A0A7X1CQM5-F1
#
_entry.id   AF-A0A7X1CQM5-F1
#
_cell.length_a   1.000
_cell.length_b   1.000
_cell.length_c   1.000
_cell.angle_alpha   90.00
_cell.angle_beta   90.00
_cell.angle_gamma   90.00
#
_symmetry.space_group_name_H-M   'P 1'
#
loop_
_entity.id
_entity.type
_entity.pdbx_description
1 polymer ?
#
loop_
_entity_poly.entity_id
_entity_poly.type
_entity_poly.pdbx_seq_one_letter_code
_entity_poly.pdbx_strand_id
1 'polypeptide(L)' 'MSALATMYAKAVFAGNRTLDSVPAMFREEAEAAVEELRRKAEAQAQAQEAPESAE' A
#
# COMPACT_ATOMS: atom_id res chain seq x y z
N MET A 1 -6.43 -12.45 3.09
CA MET A 1 -5.54 -11.45 3.71
C MET A 1 -6.04 -11.16 5.12
N SER A 2 -5.20 -11.37 6.14
CA SER A 2 -5.60 -11.19 7.54
C SER A 2 -5.78 -9.71 7.91
N ALA A 3 -6.72 -9.39 8.81
CA ALA A 3 -6.95 -8.02 9.24
C ALA A 3 -5.71 -7.38 9.90
N LEU A 4 -4.91 -8.18 10.61
CA LEU A 4 -3.66 -7.74 11.22
C LEU A 4 -2.60 -7.38 10.18
N ALA A 5 -2.38 -8.21 9.16
CA ALA A 5 -1.43 -7.91 8.09
C ALA A 5 -1.79 -6.62 7.34
N THR A 6 -3.08 -6.40 7.06
CA THR A 6 -3.55 -5.16 6.42
C THR A 6 -3.28 -3.92 7.27
N MET A 7 -3.44 -4.00 8.59
CA MET A 7 -3.13 -2.88 9.50
C MET A 7 -1.64 -2.54 9.49
N TYR A 8 -0.76 -3.56 9.49
CA TYR A 8 0.67 -3.37 9.32
C TYR A 8 1.01 -2.73 7.97
N ALA A 9 0.43 -3.25 6.89
CA ALA A 9 0.66 -2.73 5.55
C ALA A 9 0.28 -1.27 5.41
N LYS A 10 -0.87 -0.86 5.95
CA LYS A 10 -1.27 0.56 5.98
C LYS A 10 -0.29 1.42 6.76
N ALA A 11 0.16 0.95 7.93
CA ALA A 11 1.12 1.69 8.74
C ALA A 11 2.49 1.84 8.03
N VAL A 12 2.92 0.80 7.31
CA VAL A 12 4.14 0.83 6.50
C VAL A 12 3.99 1.74 5.29
N PHE A 13 2.89 1.63 4.55
CA PHE A 13 2.60 2.47 3.40
C PHE A 13 2.52 3.96 3.77
N ALA A 14 1.98 4.28 4.95
CA ALA A 14 1.94 5.64 5.49
C ALA A 14 3.28 6.15 6.03
N GLY A 15 4.35 5.34 6.04
CA GLY A 15 5.67 5.70 6.58
C GLY A 15 5.77 5.72 8.11
N ASN A 16 4.72 5.29 8.84
CA ASN A 16 4.70 5.25 10.30
C ASN A 16 5.48 4.04 10.88
N ARG A 17 5.71 3.01 10.05
CA ARG A 17 6.45 1.79 10.40
C ARG A 17 7.28 1.29 9.22
N THR A 18 8.24 0.43 9.48
CA THR A 18 9.00 -0.32 8.46
C THR A 18 8.56 -1.77 8.40
N LEU A 19 8.76 -2.44 7.25
CA LEU A 19 8.46 -3.88 7.10
C LEU A 19 9.23 -4.77 8.10
N ASP A 20 10.42 -4.34 8.52
CA ASP A 20 11.22 -5.06 9.52
C ASP A 20 10.53 -5.13 10.88
N SER A 21 9.72 -4.13 11.22
CA SER A 21 8.94 -4.08 12.46
C SER A 21 7.69 -4.97 12.45
N VAL A 22 7.33 -5.55 11.30
CA VAL A 22 6.19 -6.45 11.15
C VAL A 22 6.60 -7.86 11.60
N PRO A 23 5.80 -8.54 12.45
CA PRO A 23 6.07 -9.91 12.85
C PRO A 23 6.22 -10.83 11.63
N ALA A 24 7.18 -11.76 11.69
CA ALA A 24 7.53 -12.62 10.55
C ALA A 24 6.33 -13.36 9.94
N MET A 25 5.41 -13.83 10.78
CA MET A 25 4.17 -14.52 10.36
C MET A 25 3.22 -13.66 9.49
N PHE A 26 3.36 -12.33 9.52
CA PHE A 26 2.55 -11.40 8.74
C PHE A 26 3.36 -10.62 7.70
N ARG A 27 4.69 -10.82 7.64
CA ARG A 27 5.56 -10.00 6.78
C ARG A 27 5.22 -10.18 5.31
N GLU A 28 5.06 -11.41 4.86
CA GLU A 28 4.69 -11.73 3.46
C GLU A 28 3.32 -11.17 3.08
N GLU A 29 2.30 -11.37 3.93
CA GLU A 29 0.97 -10.79 3.70
C GLU A 29 0.99 -9.25 3.72
N ALA A 30 1.76 -8.64 4.63
CA ALA A 30 1.88 -7.19 4.72
C ALA A 30 2.62 -6.61 3.53
N GLU A 31 3.66 -7.26 3.03
CA GLU A 31 4.40 -6.86 1.84
C GLU A 31 3.49 -6.88 0.60
N ALA A 32 2.74 -7.95 0.40
CA ALA A 32 1.75 -8.05 -0.69
C ALA A 32 0.69 -6.93 -0.60
N ALA A 33 0.22 -6.62 0.60
CA ALA A 33 -0.74 -5.54 0.82
C ALA A 33 -0.16 -4.15 0.57
N VAL A 34 1.10 -3.90 0.96
CA VAL A 34 1.80 -2.62 0.69
C VAL A 34 1.95 -2.42 -0.81
N GLU A 35 2.36 -3.47 -1.53
CA GLU A 35 2.50 -3.45 -2.99
C GLU A 35 1.16 -3.16 -3.68
N GLU A 36 0.07 -3.79 -3.23
CA GLU A 36 -1.27 -3.52 -3.74
C GLU A 36 -1.69 -2.06 -3.49
N LEU A 37 -1.39 -1.51 -2.31
CA LEU A 37 -1.68 -0.11 -1.98
C LEU A 37 -0.90 0.87 -2.87
N ARG A 38 0.38 0.58 -3.17
CA ARG A 38 1.19 1.38 -4.10
C ARG A 38 0.59 1.40 -5.49
N ARG A 39 0.27 0.23 -6.06
CA ARG A 39 -0.34 0.14 -7.38
C ARG A 39 -1.66 0.89 -7.47
N LYS A 40 -2.48 0.82 -6.42
CA LYS A 40 -3.74 1.58 -6.35
C LYS A 40 -3.48 3.09 -6.29
N ALA A 41 -2.50 3.53 -5.50
CA ALA A 41 -2.14 4.94 -5.41
C ALA A 41 -1.60 5.46 -6.76
N GLU A 42 -0.76 4.69 -7.44
CA GLU A 42 -0.25 5.01 -8.79
C GLU A 42 -1.37 5.07 -9.82
N ALA A 43 -2.28 4.09 -9.83
CA ALA A 43 -3.43 4.09 -10.73
C ALA A 43 -4.38 5.28 -10.46
N GLN A 44 -4.55 5.66 -9.19
CA GLN A 44 -5.32 6.86 -8.83
C GLN A 44 -4.61 8.14 -9.27
N ALA A 45 -3.29 8.24 -9.11
CA ALA A 45 -2.52 9.37 -9.59
C ALA A 45 -2.65 9.51 -11.13
N GLN A 46 -2.46 8.43 -11.89
CA GLN A 46 -2.63 8.45 -13.35
C GLN A 46 -4.06 8.81 -13.77
N ALA A 47 -5.08 8.31 -13.07
CA ALA A 47 -6.47 8.66 -13.35
C ALA A 47 -6.82 10.11 -12.98
N GLN A 48 -6.09 10.72 -12.05
CA GLN A 48 -6.22 12.13 -11.64
C GLN A 48 -5.31 13.08 -12.43
N GLU A 49 -4.26 12.59 -13.08
CA GLU A 49 -3.43 13.35 -14.02
C GLU A 49 -4.04 13.40 -15.43
N ALA A 50 -4.90 12.45 -15.79
CA ALA A 50 -5.57 12.39 -17.10
C ALA A 50 -6.86 13.24 -17.32
N PRO A 51 -7.54 13.86 -16.34
CA PRO A 51 -8.76 14.62 -16.58
C PRO A 51 -8.52 16.07 -17.06
N GLU A 52 -7.27 16.58 -17.02
CA GLU A 52 -6.94 17.96 -17.47
C GLU A 52 -6.31 18.01 -18.88
N SER A 53 -6.16 16.88 -19.58
CA SER A 53 -5.57 16.84 -20.94
C SER A 53 -6.60 16.57 -22.05
N ALA A 54 -7.89 16.75 -21.76
CA ALA A 54 -9.01 16.56 -22.68
C ALA A 54 -9.83 17.87 -22.87
N GLU A 55 -9.14 19.01 -22.94
CA GLU A 55 -9.68 20.29 -23.46
C GLU A 55 -9.09 20.61 -24.84
#